data_AF-A0A022MJ92-F1
#
_entry.id   AF-A0A022MJ92-F1
#
_cell.length_a   1.000
_cell.length_b   1.000
_cell.length_c   1.000
_cell.angle_alpha   90.00
_cell.angle_beta   90.00
_cell.angle_gamma   90.00
#
_symmetry.space_group_name_H-M   'P 1'
#
loop_
_entity.id
_entity.type
_entity.pdbx_description
1 polymer ?
#
loop_
_entity_poly.entity_id
_entity_poly.type
_entity_poly.pdbx_seq_one_letter_code
_entity_poly.pdbx_strand_id
1 'polypeptide(L)'
;MSEGSLNGLCRLTVRAPDKTLDLAVPADVPLADLLPVIAGHAGEDLAEQGLEHGGWVLQRLAGHPLDLEGTPESLDLREGETLLLRPHTESLPPVRYDSLLEAVSAVVQNLPHAWSPHISRWLLRTLMATALLGCLGLLVVSKGESGDRVILAAGAALLALSGAGSAARVLDDPQGGVLLGLFGAAFLSVSGLLLIGGDGAGDGSARTVGARLLAAGAAGTVGLVLATAVVAGYPVVFVSCGVLTVAGVLGGALMVALDVPVHQAAGAVAVAAVLLGAFIPMMSFSLAGLRLPPLPTNPGQLQEGIEPRSENDVASGGAAVDHWMTGLYAAVGVVCLGCLVAMAGHPGPAETITVLVLAVLLGLHGRSLGTSWQRVALSLPAGLGVVLLVVELAVRHGERGELLGIAALLVGAALTAVVSWTVPGRRLLPYWGRAGDLLQSGAALAVLPLALWVLDVYQRLRSLFG
;
A
#
# COMPACT_ATOMS: atom_id res chain seq x y z
N MET A 1 7.02 -63.90 25.40
CA MET A 1 5.78 -63.26 25.89
C MET A 1 6.25 -62.06 26.73
N SER A 2 6.77 -60.99 26.14
CA SER A 2 6.13 -59.95 25.30
C SER A 2 5.06 -59.17 26.05
N GLU A 3 5.50 -58.34 26.99
CA GLU A 3 4.82 -57.10 27.40
C GLU A 3 5.93 -56.08 27.76
N GLY A 4 6.29 -55.25 26.78
CA GLY A 4 7.17 -54.08 26.95
C GLY A 4 6.35 -52.83 26.65
N SER A 5 6.12 -52.04 27.68
CA SER A 5 5.28 -50.85 27.71
C SER A 5 5.87 -49.68 26.91
N LEU A 6 5.00 -48.82 26.34
CA LEU A 6 5.22 -47.44 25.83
C LEU A 6 5.69 -47.25 24.36
N ASN A 7 4.81 -47.51 23.38
CA ASN A 7 5.02 -47.07 21.98
C ASN A 7 4.73 -45.56 21.82
N GLY A 8 5.67 -44.71 22.21
CA GLY A 8 5.71 -43.31 21.77
C GLY A 8 6.35 -43.27 20.37
N LEU A 9 5.55 -43.21 19.31
CA LEU A 9 6.07 -43.02 17.95
C LEU A 9 6.19 -41.52 17.69
N CYS A 10 7.37 -41.07 17.23
CA CYS A 10 7.58 -39.70 16.76
C CYS A 10 7.61 -39.69 15.23
N ARG A 11 6.74 -38.88 14.61
CA ARG A 11 6.74 -38.72 13.15
C ARG A 11 7.78 -37.66 12.77
N LEU A 12 8.76 -38.01 11.97
CA LEU A 12 9.82 -37.10 11.51
C LEU A 12 9.84 -37.02 9.99
N THR A 13 10.11 -35.84 9.45
CA THR A 13 10.32 -35.64 8.02
C THR A 13 11.83 -35.54 7.76
N VAL A 14 12.43 -36.53 7.13
CA VAL A 14 13.86 -36.52 6.80
C VAL A 14 14.07 -36.13 5.34
N ARG A 15 14.82 -35.06 5.09
CA ARG A 15 15.21 -34.60 3.76
C ARG A 15 16.64 -35.05 3.46
N ALA A 16 16.75 -36.08 2.63
CA ALA A 16 17.99 -36.53 2.01
C ALA A 16 18.29 -35.71 0.73
N PRO A 17 19.49 -35.82 0.13
CA PRO A 17 19.87 -35.05 -1.04
C PRO A 17 18.87 -35.15 -2.20
N ASP A 18 18.41 -36.37 -2.50
CA ASP A 18 17.56 -36.65 -3.66
C ASP A 18 16.10 -36.92 -3.30
N LYS A 19 15.76 -37.05 -2.01
CA LYS A 19 14.42 -37.49 -1.57
C LYS A 19 14.04 -36.95 -0.20
N THR A 20 12.74 -36.70 0.00
CA THR A 20 12.14 -36.40 1.30
C THR A 20 11.29 -37.56 1.77
N LEU A 21 11.39 -37.91 3.05
CA LEU A 21 10.85 -39.13 3.66
C LEU A 21 10.07 -38.75 4.91
N ASP A 22 8.85 -39.25 5.07
CA ASP A 22 8.13 -39.14 6.34
C ASP A 22 8.18 -40.50 7.03
N LEU A 23 8.81 -40.55 8.21
CA LEU A 23 9.08 -41.78 8.94
C LEU A 23 8.48 -41.67 10.34
N ALA A 24 7.83 -42.74 10.81
CA ALA A 24 7.44 -42.89 12.21
C ALA A 24 8.54 -43.70 12.91
N VAL A 25 9.31 -43.06 13.79
CA VAL A 25 10.40 -43.70 14.53
C VAL A 25 10.04 -43.86 16.01
N PRO A 26 10.51 -44.93 16.68
CA PRO A 26 10.36 -45.06 18.14
C PRO A 26 11.07 -43.90 18.86
N ALA A 27 10.40 -43.26 19.82
CA ALA A 27 10.93 -42.10 20.53
C ALA A 27 11.99 -42.44 21.59
N ASP A 28 12.09 -43.72 21.96
CA ASP A 28 12.97 -44.29 22.99
C ASP A 28 14.25 -44.94 22.42
N VAL A 29 14.37 -45.03 21.09
CA VAL A 29 15.54 -45.64 20.43
C VAL A 29 16.56 -44.56 20.04
N PRO A 30 17.87 -44.75 20.32
CA PRO A 30 18.91 -43.80 19.93
C PRO A 30 18.95 -43.55 18.41
N LEU A 31 19.28 -42.32 18.01
CA LEU A 31 19.39 -41.96 16.59
C LEU A 31 20.47 -42.77 15.86
N ALA A 32 21.54 -43.19 16.54
CA ALA A 32 22.59 -44.06 15.99
C ALA A 32 22.03 -45.36 15.38
N ASP A 33 21.03 -45.96 16.04
CA ASP A 33 20.43 -47.22 15.61
C ASP A 33 19.38 -47.01 14.50
N LEU A 34 18.77 -45.83 14.46
CA LEU A 34 17.76 -45.45 13.46
C LEU A 34 18.40 -45.00 12.14
N LEU A 35 19.60 -44.43 12.20
CA LEU A 35 20.27 -43.80 11.05
C LEU A 35 20.53 -44.77 9.87
N PRO A 36 20.99 -46.02 10.06
CA PRO A 36 21.11 -46.98 8.96
C PRO A 36 19.78 -47.30 8.28
N VAL A 37 18.70 -47.38 9.07
CA VAL A 37 17.34 -47.65 8.56
C VAL A 37 16.82 -46.46 7.77
N ILE A 38 17.02 -45.24 8.29
CA ILE A 38 16.64 -43.99 7.61
C ILE A 38 17.43 -43.84 6.30
N ALA A 39 18.74 -44.08 6.31
CA ALA A 39 19.58 -44.01 5.12
C ALA A 39 19.17 -45.05 4.05
N GLY A 40 18.85 -46.28 4.47
CA GLY A 40 18.35 -47.31 3.55
C GLY A 40 17.00 -46.98 2.90
N HIS A 41 16.09 -46.31 3.63
CA HIS A 41 14.82 -45.83 3.06
C HIS A 41 14.98 -44.56 2.20
N ALA A 42 16.05 -43.80 2.44
CA ALA A 42 16.38 -42.59 1.70
C ALA A 42 16.84 -42.87 0.26
N GLY A 43 17.50 -44.00 0.02
CA GLY A 43 18.03 -44.39 -1.29
C GLY A 43 18.90 -45.66 -1.21
N GLU A 44 18.86 -46.48 -2.25
CA GLU A 44 19.55 -47.80 -2.29
C GLU A 44 21.08 -47.66 -2.14
N ASP A 45 21.68 -46.58 -2.65
CA ASP A 45 23.14 -46.38 -2.64
C ASP A 45 23.64 -45.44 -1.52
N LEU A 46 22.74 -44.81 -0.75
CA LEU A 46 23.13 -43.80 0.25
C LEU A 46 23.98 -44.41 1.37
N ALA A 47 23.69 -45.66 1.78
CA ALA A 47 24.49 -46.35 2.79
C ALA A 47 25.94 -46.58 2.34
N GLU A 48 26.15 -46.90 1.05
CA GLU A 48 27.48 -47.11 0.47
C GLU A 48 28.20 -45.78 0.22
N GLN A 49 27.51 -44.76 -0.29
CA GLN A 49 28.03 -43.40 -0.46
C GLN A 49 28.46 -42.76 0.87
N GLY A 50 27.85 -43.19 1.99
CA GLY A 50 28.25 -42.76 3.33
C GLY A 50 29.69 -43.13 3.69
N LEU A 51 30.24 -44.22 3.12
CA LEU A 51 31.62 -44.67 3.39
C LEU A 51 32.66 -43.68 2.84
N GLU A 52 32.37 -43.01 1.73
CA GLU A 52 33.26 -42.04 1.10
C GLU A 52 33.34 -40.71 1.87
N HIS A 53 32.31 -40.38 2.66
CA HIS A 53 32.13 -39.07 3.30
C HIS A 53 32.10 -39.13 4.84
N GLY A 54 32.58 -40.23 5.44
CA GLY A 54 32.65 -40.38 6.89
C GLY A 54 31.32 -40.62 7.60
N GLY A 55 30.29 -41.05 6.87
CA GLY A 55 28.95 -41.35 7.36
C GLY A 55 27.95 -40.22 7.12
N TRP A 56 26.71 -40.46 7.55
CA TRP A 56 25.62 -39.50 7.48
C TRP A 56 25.33 -38.90 8.85
N VAL A 57 24.90 -37.65 8.86
CA VAL A 57 24.54 -36.91 10.05
C VAL A 57 23.14 -36.34 9.87
N LEU A 58 22.32 -36.42 10.92
CA LEU A 58 21.02 -35.75 11.00
C LEU A 58 21.19 -34.39 11.67
N GLN A 59 20.66 -33.33 11.08
CA GLN A 59 20.69 -31.98 11.65
C GLN A 59 19.35 -31.26 11.43
N ARG A 60 19.02 -30.31 12.30
CA ARG A 60 17.86 -29.41 12.09
C ARG A 60 18.18 -28.37 11.02
N LEU A 61 17.15 -27.72 10.46
CA LEU A 61 17.34 -26.63 9.50
C LEU A 61 18.16 -25.50 10.14
N ALA A 62 19.36 -25.23 9.62
CA ALA A 62 20.33 -24.28 10.18
C ALA A 62 20.80 -24.60 11.62
N GLY A 63 20.62 -25.84 12.07
CA GLY A 63 21.07 -26.33 13.38
C GLY A 63 22.36 -27.14 13.31
N HIS A 64 22.88 -27.50 14.47
CA HIS A 64 24.02 -28.41 14.58
C HIS A 64 23.62 -29.87 14.27
N PRO A 65 24.60 -30.72 13.90
CA PRO A 65 24.48 -32.17 14.01
C PRO A 65 23.81 -32.60 15.32
N LEU A 66 22.77 -33.42 15.22
CA LEU A 66 22.15 -34.06 16.37
C LEU A 66 23.12 -35.09 16.95
N ASP A 67 23.11 -35.21 18.27
CA ASP A 67 23.86 -36.24 18.97
C ASP A 67 23.26 -37.62 18.68
N LEU A 68 24.08 -38.54 18.17
CA LEU A 68 23.63 -39.87 17.75
C LEU A 68 23.32 -40.78 18.95
N GLU A 69 23.88 -40.50 20.12
CA GLU A 69 23.59 -41.25 21.35
C GLU A 69 22.24 -40.85 21.97
N GLY A 70 21.66 -39.72 21.53
CA GLY A 70 20.36 -39.24 21.98
C GLY A 70 19.19 -39.97 21.34
N THR A 71 18.12 -40.16 22.12
CA THR A 71 16.79 -40.59 21.62
C THR A 71 15.98 -39.39 21.13
N PRO A 72 15.01 -39.56 20.22
CA PRO A 72 14.14 -38.48 19.77
C PRO A 72 13.45 -37.71 20.92
N GLU A 73 13.09 -38.39 22.00
CA GLU A 73 12.53 -37.77 23.20
C GLU A 73 13.57 -36.92 23.95
N SER A 74 14.79 -37.42 24.13
CA SER A 74 15.86 -36.68 24.82
C SER A 74 16.36 -35.45 24.06
N LEU A 75 16.22 -35.47 22.73
CA LEU A 75 16.62 -34.39 21.83
C LEU A 75 15.50 -33.38 21.55
N ASP A 76 14.36 -33.46 22.26
CA ASP A 76 13.16 -32.62 22.07
C ASP A 76 12.74 -32.54 20.58
N LEU A 77 12.73 -33.69 19.89
CA LEU A 77 12.24 -33.79 18.52
C LEU A 77 10.72 -33.89 18.52
N ARG A 78 10.06 -32.97 17.84
CA ARG A 78 8.59 -32.90 17.81
C ARG A 78 8.02 -33.65 16.62
N GLU A 79 6.78 -34.11 16.77
CA GLU A 79 6.03 -34.69 15.64
C GLU A 79 5.92 -33.70 14.48
N GLY A 80 6.30 -34.14 13.29
CA GLY A 80 6.33 -33.38 12.04
C GLY A 80 7.59 -32.51 11.85
N GLU A 81 8.58 -32.61 12.72
CA GLU A 81 9.82 -31.83 12.58
C GLU A 81 10.66 -32.32 11.40
N THR A 82 11.19 -31.36 10.61
CA THR A 82 12.03 -31.67 9.44
C THR A 82 13.51 -31.70 9.79
N LEU A 83 14.15 -32.83 9.52
CA LEU A 83 15.59 -33.06 9.67
C LEU A 83 16.26 -33.17 8.30
N LEU A 84 17.50 -32.71 8.21
CA LEU A 84 18.34 -32.82 7.03
C LEU A 84 19.35 -33.96 7.24
N LEU A 85 19.41 -34.87 6.28
CA LEU A 85 20.44 -35.91 6.21
C LEU A 85 21.59 -35.38 5.35
N ARG A 86 22.77 -35.17 5.95
CA ARG A 86 23.95 -34.62 5.26
C ARG A 86 25.21 -35.48 5.43
N PRO A 87 26.14 -35.44 4.46
CA PRO A 87 27.44 -36.09 4.61
C PRO A 87 28.21 -35.50 5.80
N HIS A 88 28.93 -36.34 6.55
CA HIS A 88 29.69 -35.89 7.72
C HIS A 88 30.77 -34.85 7.37
N THR A 89 31.41 -34.98 6.21
CA THR A 89 32.39 -34.00 5.68
C THR A 89 31.79 -32.63 5.35
N GLU A 90 30.47 -32.54 5.15
CA GLU A 90 29.74 -31.29 4.95
C GLU A 90 29.12 -30.73 6.23
N SER A 91 29.36 -31.38 7.38
CA SER A 91 29.00 -30.81 8.67
C SER A 91 29.88 -29.59 8.91
N LEU A 92 29.25 -28.41 9.03
CA LEU A 92 29.98 -27.18 9.27
C LEU A 92 30.65 -27.28 10.65
N PRO A 93 32.00 -27.14 10.74
CA PRO A 93 32.66 -27.02 12.02
C PRO A 93 32.05 -25.85 12.80
N PRO A 94 31.96 -25.92 14.14
CA PRO A 94 31.52 -24.78 14.92
C PRO A 94 32.43 -23.59 14.62
N VAL A 95 31.81 -22.43 14.30
CA VAL A 95 32.54 -21.19 14.07
C VAL A 95 33.26 -20.84 15.36
N ARG A 96 34.57 -21.05 15.38
CA ARG A 96 35.45 -20.59 16.46
C ARG A 96 35.86 -19.17 16.13
N TYR A 97 35.36 -18.23 16.91
CA TYR A 97 35.79 -16.85 16.83
C TYR A 97 37.07 -16.69 17.63
N ASP A 98 38.13 -16.17 17.00
CA ASP A 98 39.40 -15.90 17.67
C ASP A 98 39.32 -14.71 18.63
N SER A 99 38.23 -13.92 18.53
CA SER A 99 37.94 -12.76 19.36
C SER A 99 36.49 -12.76 19.84
N LEU A 100 36.29 -12.57 21.15
CA LEU A 100 34.97 -12.35 21.73
C LEU A 100 34.27 -11.12 21.11
N LEU A 101 35.03 -10.11 20.70
CA LEU A 101 34.47 -8.92 20.06
C LEU A 101 33.87 -9.25 18.69
N GLU A 102 34.53 -10.13 17.93
CA GLU A 102 34.07 -10.57 16.61
C GLU A 102 32.89 -11.54 16.73
N ALA A 103 32.92 -12.42 17.74
CA ALA A 103 31.77 -13.26 18.07
C ALA A 103 30.53 -12.42 18.40
N VAL A 104 30.70 -11.42 19.28
CA VAL A 104 29.60 -10.55 19.70
C VAL A 104 29.12 -9.68 18.54
N SER A 105 30.02 -9.13 17.71
CA SER A 105 29.62 -8.31 16.56
C SER A 105 28.86 -9.14 15.51
N ALA A 106 29.29 -10.37 15.24
CA ALA A 106 28.61 -11.29 14.33
C ALA A 106 27.22 -11.68 14.86
N VAL A 107 27.10 -11.98 16.15
CA VAL A 107 25.79 -12.27 16.77
C VAL A 107 24.88 -11.06 16.71
N VAL A 108 25.38 -9.86 17.05
CA VAL A 108 24.59 -8.61 17.04
C VAL A 108 24.13 -8.24 15.64
N GLN A 109 24.95 -8.45 14.61
CA GLN A 109 24.55 -8.19 13.21
C GLN A 109 23.47 -9.15 12.70
N ASN A 110 23.37 -10.35 13.28
CA ASN A 110 22.36 -11.36 12.93
C ASN A 110 21.09 -11.28 13.79
N LEU A 111 21.03 -10.39 14.79
CA LEU A 111 19.81 -10.17 15.55
C LEU A 111 18.69 -9.63 14.64
N PRO A 112 17.43 -10.02 14.87
CA PRO A 112 16.31 -9.40 14.19
C PRO A 112 16.30 -7.90 14.53
N HIS A 113 16.26 -7.05 13.49
CA HIS A 113 16.34 -5.58 13.58
C HIS A 113 17.72 -4.98 13.88
N ALA A 114 18.80 -5.73 13.65
CA ALA A 114 20.16 -5.18 13.71
C ALA A 114 20.34 -3.97 12.77
N TRP A 115 21.16 -3.01 13.19
CA TRP A 115 21.45 -1.84 12.37
C TRP A 115 22.13 -2.26 11.07
N SER A 116 21.47 -1.98 9.95
CA SER A 116 21.94 -2.33 8.62
C SER A 116 22.09 -1.09 7.74
N PRO A 117 22.91 -1.14 6.68
CA PRO A 117 22.98 -0.06 5.68
C PRO A 117 21.59 0.28 5.10
N HIS A 118 20.69 -0.71 5.00
CA HIS A 118 19.31 -0.51 4.58
C HIS A 118 18.54 0.39 5.56
N ILE A 119 18.58 0.10 6.86
CA ILE A 119 17.93 0.91 7.90
C ILE A 119 18.53 2.32 7.96
N SER A 120 19.87 2.43 7.86
CA SER A 120 20.54 3.74 7.84
C SER A 120 20.09 4.61 6.66
N ARG A 121 20.02 4.05 5.44
CA ARG A 121 19.48 4.75 4.27
C ARG A 121 18.03 5.16 4.47
N TRP A 122 17.21 4.27 5.03
CA TRP A 122 15.81 4.57 5.30
C TRP A 122 15.68 5.73 6.30
N LEU A 123 16.41 5.68 7.42
CA LEU A 123 16.43 6.76 8.41
C LEU A 123 16.87 8.10 7.79
N LEU A 124 17.97 8.11 7.04
CA LEU A 124 18.48 9.33 6.40
C LEU A 124 17.48 9.91 5.39
N ARG A 125 16.78 9.07 4.63
CA ARG A 125 15.71 9.52 3.73
C ARG A 125 14.51 10.05 4.49
N THR A 126 14.14 9.46 5.64
CA THR A 126 13.08 10.03 6.49
C THR A 126 13.47 11.39 7.05
N LEU A 127 14.71 11.56 7.52
CA LEU A 127 15.24 12.86 7.96
C LEU A 127 15.22 13.89 6.83
N MET A 128 15.67 13.51 5.63
CA MET A 128 15.58 14.35 4.44
C MET A 128 14.13 14.75 4.14
N ALA A 129 13.19 13.80 4.13
CA ALA A 129 11.78 14.09 3.91
C ALA A 129 11.21 15.04 4.98
N THR A 130 11.56 14.84 6.25
CA THR A 130 11.11 15.74 7.35
C THR A 130 11.66 17.15 7.20
N ALA A 131 12.92 17.31 6.79
CA ALA A 131 13.50 18.63 6.54
C ALA A 131 12.80 19.34 5.38
N LEU A 132 12.55 18.62 4.26
CA LEU A 132 11.85 19.18 3.10
C LEU A 132 10.39 19.53 3.40
N LEU A 133 9.69 18.71 4.21
CA LEU A 133 8.37 19.04 4.74
C LEU A 133 8.41 20.29 5.63
N GLY A 134 9.43 20.42 6.49
CA GLY A 134 9.67 21.62 7.28
C GLY A 134 9.83 22.86 6.41
N CYS A 135 10.58 22.77 5.31
CA CYS A 135 10.70 23.86 4.34
C CYS A 135 9.36 24.22 3.70
N LEU A 136 8.57 23.24 3.25
CA LEU A 136 7.22 23.51 2.70
C LEU A 136 6.32 24.18 3.74
N GLY A 137 6.33 23.70 4.99
CA GLY A 137 5.56 24.30 6.08
C GLY A 137 5.96 25.74 6.37
N LEU A 138 7.27 26.02 6.44
CA LEU A 138 7.79 27.38 6.61
C LEU A 138 7.44 28.28 5.44
N LEU A 139 7.49 27.79 4.20
CA LEU A 139 7.09 28.56 3.02
C LEU A 139 5.62 28.96 3.07
N VAL A 140 4.74 28.12 3.62
CA VAL A 140 3.30 28.40 3.74
C VAL A 140 3.01 29.36 4.90
N VAL A 141 3.64 29.16 6.07
CA VAL A 141 3.36 29.93 7.30
C VAL A 141 4.10 31.27 7.35
N SER A 142 5.22 31.40 6.64
CA SER A 142 6.03 32.61 6.62
C SER A 142 5.22 33.83 6.18
N LYS A 143 5.37 34.93 6.93
CA LYS A 143 4.81 36.26 6.62
C LYS A 143 5.76 37.14 5.80
N GLY A 144 6.85 36.56 5.27
CA GLY A 144 7.77 37.27 4.40
C GLY A 144 7.12 37.70 3.09
N GLU A 145 7.76 38.61 2.36
CA GLU A 145 7.27 39.12 1.08
C GLU A 145 6.99 37.96 0.10
N SER A 146 5.86 38.03 -0.60
CA SER A 146 5.42 36.95 -1.49
C SER A 146 6.44 36.65 -2.59
N GLY A 147 7.13 37.68 -3.11
CA GLY A 147 8.16 37.53 -4.14
C GLY A 147 9.33 36.64 -3.70
N ASP A 148 9.89 36.91 -2.52
CA ASP A 148 10.99 36.12 -1.96
C ASP A 148 10.59 34.66 -1.72
N ARG A 149 9.37 34.44 -1.23
CA ARG A 149 8.84 33.09 -1.00
C ARG A 149 8.66 32.31 -2.31
N VAL A 150 8.18 32.97 -3.37
CA VAL A 150 8.08 32.36 -4.71
C VAL A 150 9.45 31.97 -5.24
N ILE A 151 10.45 32.86 -5.12
CA ILE A 151 11.83 32.61 -5.57
C ILE A 151 12.45 31.45 -4.77
N LEU A 152 12.28 31.43 -3.45
CA LEU A 152 12.77 30.35 -2.60
C LEU A 152 12.10 29.01 -2.94
N ALA A 153 10.79 29.00 -3.15
CA ALA A 153 10.06 27.78 -3.55
C ALA A 153 10.52 27.27 -4.92
N ALA A 154 10.66 28.15 -5.91
CA ALA A 154 11.15 27.79 -7.25
C ALA A 154 12.61 27.30 -7.22
N GLY A 155 13.47 27.96 -6.43
CA GLY A 155 14.86 27.54 -6.22
C GLY A 155 14.96 26.18 -5.53
N ALA A 156 14.17 25.96 -4.48
CA ALA A 156 14.10 24.67 -3.79
C ALA A 156 13.60 23.55 -4.71
N ALA A 157 12.63 23.83 -5.58
CA ALA A 157 12.19 22.89 -6.59
C ALA A 157 13.31 22.51 -7.57
N LEU A 158 14.04 23.50 -8.09
CA LEU A 158 15.14 23.28 -9.02
C LEU A 158 16.23 22.41 -8.37
N LEU A 159 16.59 22.71 -7.12
CA LEU A 159 17.57 21.93 -6.35
C LEU A 159 17.08 20.50 -6.09
N ALA A 160 15.81 20.34 -5.70
CA ALA A 160 15.23 19.02 -5.45
C ALA A 160 15.16 18.18 -6.74
N LEU A 161 14.75 18.75 -7.88
CA LEU A 161 14.72 18.06 -9.17
C LEU A 161 16.13 17.71 -9.67
N SER A 162 17.09 18.61 -9.50
CA SER A 162 18.50 18.34 -9.84
C SER A 162 19.07 17.24 -8.96
N GLY A 163 18.79 17.29 -7.65
CA GLY A 163 19.16 16.24 -6.71
C GLY A 163 18.49 14.89 -7.02
N ALA A 164 17.23 14.90 -7.47
CA ALA A 164 16.53 13.70 -7.90
C ALA A 164 17.23 13.01 -9.07
N GLY A 165 17.70 13.79 -10.04
CA GLY A 165 18.48 13.29 -11.18
C GLY A 165 19.82 12.72 -10.77
N SER A 166 20.56 13.45 -9.94
CA SER A 166 21.84 12.98 -9.41
C SER A 166 21.67 11.70 -8.60
N ALA A 167 20.66 11.63 -7.72
CA ALA A 167 20.37 10.43 -6.92
C ALA A 167 20.02 9.23 -7.80
N ALA A 168 19.13 9.40 -8.78
CA ALA A 168 18.68 8.30 -9.64
C ALA A 168 19.72 7.87 -10.69
N ARG A 169 20.50 8.80 -11.23
CA ARG A 169 21.37 8.54 -12.41
C ARG A 169 22.85 8.41 -12.07
N VAL A 170 23.33 9.07 -11.01
CA VAL A 170 24.75 9.10 -10.64
C VAL A 170 25.02 8.21 -9.42
N LEU A 171 24.13 8.26 -8.43
CA LEU A 171 24.29 7.51 -7.17
C LEU A 171 23.58 6.14 -7.16
N ASP A 172 22.88 5.80 -8.24
CA ASP A 172 22.09 4.57 -8.38
C ASP A 172 21.11 4.35 -7.20
N ASP A 173 20.57 5.44 -6.66
CA ASP A 173 19.54 5.45 -5.61
C ASP A 173 18.20 5.95 -6.18
N PRO A 174 17.41 5.08 -6.83
CA PRO A 174 16.15 5.47 -7.42
C PRO A 174 15.10 5.84 -6.36
N GLN A 175 15.18 5.30 -5.14
CA GLN A 175 14.23 5.61 -4.06
C GLN A 175 14.47 7.03 -3.52
N GLY A 176 15.74 7.43 -3.36
CA GLY A 176 16.11 8.82 -3.05
C GLY A 176 15.72 9.79 -4.17
N GLY A 177 15.90 9.36 -5.44
CA GLY A 177 15.48 10.10 -6.62
C GLY A 177 13.97 10.37 -6.66
N VAL A 178 13.14 9.36 -6.42
CA VAL A 178 11.67 9.51 -6.36
C VAL A 178 11.27 10.49 -5.26
N LEU A 179 11.83 10.36 -4.06
CA LEU A 179 11.51 11.22 -2.93
C LEU A 179 11.82 12.70 -3.24
N LEU A 180 13.02 12.98 -3.75
CA LEU A 180 13.41 14.34 -4.15
C LEU A 180 12.56 14.86 -5.32
N GLY A 181 12.21 14.00 -6.28
CA GLY A 181 11.34 14.36 -7.39
C GLY A 181 9.93 14.77 -6.94
N LEU A 182 9.36 14.06 -5.97
CA LEU A 182 8.07 14.40 -5.36
C LEU A 182 8.12 15.75 -4.62
N PHE A 183 9.17 16.00 -3.84
CA PHE A 183 9.35 17.29 -3.18
C PHE A 183 9.59 18.42 -4.18
N GLY A 184 10.33 18.16 -5.27
CA GLY A 184 10.49 19.11 -6.37
C GLY A 184 9.15 19.54 -6.97
N ALA A 185 8.26 18.58 -7.22
CA ALA A 185 6.90 18.87 -7.66
C ALA A 185 6.07 19.62 -6.61
N ALA A 186 6.19 19.26 -5.33
CA ALA A 186 5.51 19.94 -4.24
C ALA A 186 5.97 21.41 -4.09
N PHE A 187 7.26 21.68 -4.19
CA PHE A 187 7.80 23.05 -4.17
C PHE A 187 7.34 23.87 -5.37
N LEU A 188 7.27 23.28 -6.58
CA LEU A 188 6.66 23.96 -7.73
C LEU A 188 5.18 24.26 -7.52
N SER A 189 4.44 23.31 -6.93
CA SER A 189 3.04 23.52 -6.60
C SER A 189 2.84 24.68 -5.61
N VAL A 190 3.65 24.74 -4.56
CA VAL A 190 3.66 25.88 -3.61
C VAL A 190 4.08 27.18 -4.29
N SER A 191 5.09 27.16 -5.16
CA SER A 191 5.50 28.34 -5.94
C SER A 191 4.33 28.86 -6.81
N GLY A 192 3.62 27.96 -7.49
CA GLY A 192 2.41 28.27 -8.26
C GLY A 192 1.29 28.87 -7.42
N LEU A 193 1.08 28.34 -6.20
CA LEU A 193 0.11 28.89 -5.25
C LEU A 193 0.48 30.32 -4.83
N LEU A 194 1.75 30.56 -4.52
CA LEU A 194 2.25 31.84 -4.02
C LEU A 194 2.36 32.92 -5.12
N LEU A 195 2.44 32.52 -6.39
CA LEU A 195 2.45 33.45 -7.52
C LEU A 195 1.15 34.26 -7.63
N ILE A 196 0.02 33.69 -7.20
CA ILE A 196 -1.30 34.35 -7.23
C ILE A 196 -1.49 35.15 -5.93
N GLY A 197 -0.51 36.01 -5.62
CA GLY A 197 -0.45 36.80 -4.39
C GLY A 197 -1.69 37.66 -4.16
N GLY A 198 -2.07 37.83 -2.89
CA GLY A 198 -3.15 38.72 -2.49
C GLY A 198 -3.16 38.94 -0.98
N ASP A 199 -2.33 39.89 -0.53
CA ASP A 199 -2.31 40.43 0.83
C ASP A 199 -3.40 41.50 1.04
N GLY A 200 -4.49 41.44 0.27
CA GLY A 200 -5.64 42.33 0.41
C GLY A 200 -6.70 41.72 1.31
N ALA A 201 -7.09 42.43 2.38
CA ALA A 201 -8.29 42.12 3.14
C ALA A 201 -9.53 42.16 2.21
N GLY A 202 -9.99 40.99 1.76
CA GLY A 202 -11.03 40.83 0.73
C GLY A 202 -10.74 39.72 -0.30
N ASP A 203 -9.51 39.19 -0.34
CA ASP A 203 -9.02 38.24 -1.35
C ASP A 203 -9.44 36.76 -1.14
N GLY A 204 -10.44 36.51 -0.30
CA GLY A 204 -10.99 35.18 0.00
C GLY A 204 -12.09 34.70 -0.97
N SER A 205 -12.24 35.36 -2.13
CA SER A 205 -13.25 34.99 -3.11
C SER A 205 -13.05 33.56 -3.61
N ALA A 206 -14.14 32.89 -4.01
CA ALA A 206 -14.07 31.59 -4.67
C ALA A 206 -13.11 31.60 -5.87
N ARG A 207 -13.13 32.66 -6.67
CA ARG A 207 -12.24 32.81 -7.84
C ARG A 207 -10.75 32.87 -7.49
N THR A 208 -10.36 33.58 -6.43
CA THR A 208 -8.94 33.72 -6.05
C THR A 208 -8.38 32.43 -5.47
N VAL A 209 -9.15 31.75 -4.62
CA VAL A 209 -8.81 30.40 -4.14
C VAL A 209 -8.75 29.40 -5.30
N GLY A 210 -9.71 29.48 -6.22
CA GLY A 210 -9.74 28.65 -7.42
C GLY A 210 -8.52 28.86 -8.32
N ALA A 211 -8.13 30.12 -8.54
CA ALA A 211 -6.94 30.46 -9.30
C ALA A 211 -5.67 29.92 -8.64
N ARG A 212 -5.53 30.05 -7.32
CA ARG A 212 -4.43 29.47 -6.52
C ARG A 212 -4.32 27.95 -6.70
N LEU A 213 -5.44 27.23 -6.58
CA LEU A 213 -5.48 25.78 -6.78
C LEU A 213 -5.10 25.39 -8.22
N LEU A 214 -5.59 26.15 -9.20
CA LEU A 214 -5.28 25.93 -10.62
C LEU A 214 -3.79 26.12 -10.89
N ALA A 215 -3.17 27.21 -10.44
CA ALA A 215 -1.74 27.43 -10.64
C ALA A 215 -0.87 26.44 -9.86
N ALA A 216 -1.25 26.10 -8.62
CA ALA A 216 -0.58 25.09 -7.83
C ALA A 216 -0.63 23.71 -8.51
N GLY A 217 -1.79 23.32 -9.02
CA GLY A 217 -1.98 22.06 -9.74
C GLY A 217 -1.21 22.05 -11.08
N ALA A 218 -1.24 23.14 -11.83
CA ALA A 218 -0.52 23.26 -13.10
C ALA A 218 1.00 23.17 -12.89
N ALA A 219 1.55 23.96 -11.97
CA ALA A 219 2.98 23.96 -11.65
C ALA A 219 3.44 22.62 -11.04
N GLY A 220 2.64 22.03 -10.16
CA GLY A 220 2.89 20.69 -9.61
C GLY A 220 2.92 19.61 -10.69
N THR A 221 2.00 19.67 -11.66
CA THR A 221 1.97 18.73 -12.80
C THR A 221 3.24 18.84 -13.64
N VAL A 222 3.69 20.06 -13.95
CA VAL A 222 4.97 20.29 -14.64
C VAL A 222 6.12 19.67 -13.84
N GLY A 223 6.14 19.88 -12.52
CA GLY A 223 7.14 19.29 -11.64
C GLY A 223 7.16 17.76 -11.66
N LEU A 224 5.99 17.12 -11.68
CA LEU A 224 5.87 15.66 -11.77
C LEU A 224 6.34 15.11 -13.12
N VAL A 225 6.04 15.82 -14.21
CA VAL A 225 6.54 15.46 -15.56
C VAL A 225 8.06 15.56 -15.61
N LEU A 226 8.63 16.64 -15.08
CA LEU A 226 10.09 16.81 -14.99
C LEU A 226 10.73 15.74 -14.10
N ALA A 227 10.14 15.46 -12.93
CA ALA A 227 10.63 14.42 -12.03
C ALA A 227 10.60 13.03 -12.69
N THR A 228 9.55 12.71 -13.44
CA THR A 228 9.44 11.46 -14.19
C THR A 228 10.55 11.34 -15.23
N ALA A 229 10.82 12.41 -15.99
CA ALA A 229 11.87 12.43 -17.01
C ALA A 229 13.27 12.27 -16.42
N VAL A 230 13.52 12.93 -15.28
CA VAL A 230 14.83 12.96 -14.63
C VAL A 230 15.13 11.63 -13.92
N VAL A 231 14.18 11.08 -13.16
CA VAL A 231 14.37 9.85 -12.37
C VAL A 231 14.33 8.59 -13.24
N ALA A 232 13.48 8.55 -14.28
CA ALA A 232 13.31 7.40 -15.17
C ALA A 232 13.07 6.05 -14.45
N GLY A 233 12.45 6.09 -13.27
CA GLY A 233 12.11 4.93 -12.45
C GLY A 233 10.82 5.17 -11.66
N TYR A 234 10.08 4.09 -11.38
CA TYR A 234 8.81 4.10 -10.62
C TYR A 234 7.75 5.11 -11.14
N PRO A 235 7.40 5.10 -12.45
CA PRO A 235 6.45 6.06 -13.04
C PRO A 235 5.07 6.03 -12.37
N VAL A 236 4.69 4.90 -11.77
CA VAL A 236 3.47 4.72 -10.98
C VAL A 236 3.29 5.84 -9.95
N VAL A 237 4.35 6.19 -9.22
CA VAL A 237 4.29 7.16 -8.13
C VAL A 237 4.00 8.56 -8.66
N PHE A 238 4.72 8.99 -9.70
CA PHE A 238 4.53 10.31 -10.29
C PHE A 238 3.17 10.47 -10.97
N VAL A 239 2.71 9.44 -11.69
CA VAL A 239 1.38 9.46 -12.32
C VAL A 239 0.27 9.48 -11.27
N SER A 240 0.42 8.73 -10.18
CA SER A 240 -0.52 8.74 -9.06
C SER A 240 -0.59 10.13 -8.41
N CYS A 241 0.55 10.78 -8.15
CA CYS A 241 0.57 12.18 -7.71
C CYS A 241 -0.02 13.14 -8.75
N GLY A 242 0.10 12.82 -10.04
CA GLY A 242 -0.49 13.59 -11.14
C GLY A 242 -2.01 13.62 -11.08
N VAL A 243 -2.65 12.54 -10.63
CA VAL A 243 -4.11 12.53 -10.38
C VAL A 243 -4.50 13.58 -9.33
N LEU A 244 -3.68 13.78 -8.30
CA LEU A 244 -3.92 14.81 -7.27
C LEU A 244 -3.84 16.22 -7.86
N THR A 245 -2.80 16.50 -8.67
CA THR A 245 -2.62 17.82 -9.27
C THR A 245 -3.69 18.12 -10.31
N VAL A 246 -4.09 17.13 -11.11
CA VAL A 246 -5.20 17.26 -12.07
C VAL A 246 -6.53 17.51 -11.35
N ALA A 247 -6.80 16.83 -10.23
CA ALA A 247 -7.98 17.11 -9.41
C ALA A 247 -7.98 18.55 -8.87
N GLY A 248 -6.82 19.05 -8.44
CA GLY A 248 -6.63 20.45 -8.03
C GLY A 248 -6.88 21.45 -9.17
N VAL A 249 -6.38 21.16 -10.38
CA VAL A 249 -6.65 21.96 -11.58
C VAL A 249 -8.14 21.97 -11.91
N LEU A 250 -8.80 20.80 -11.87
CA LEU A 250 -10.23 20.68 -12.17
C LEU A 250 -11.08 21.44 -11.16
N GLY A 251 -10.80 21.29 -9.86
CA GLY A 251 -11.47 22.03 -8.80
C GLY A 251 -11.25 23.53 -8.92
N GLY A 252 -9.99 23.97 -9.12
CA GLY A 252 -9.66 25.37 -9.31
C GLY A 252 -10.32 25.99 -10.53
N ALA A 253 -10.34 25.28 -11.66
CA ALA A 253 -11.01 25.72 -12.89
C ALA A 253 -12.52 25.87 -12.71
N LEU A 254 -13.18 24.94 -12.00
CA LEU A 254 -14.60 25.04 -11.69
C LEU A 254 -14.92 26.24 -10.81
N MET A 255 -14.11 26.48 -9.77
CA MET A 255 -14.27 27.64 -8.89
C MET A 255 -14.08 28.96 -9.66
N VAL A 256 -13.11 29.02 -10.58
CA VAL A 256 -12.88 30.20 -11.42
C VAL A 256 -14.01 30.43 -12.42
N ALA A 257 -14.46 29.37 -13.09
CA ALA A 257 -15.45 29.46 -14.17
C ALA A 257 -16.88 29.69 -13.67
N LEU A 258 -17.25 29.10 -12.54
CA LEU A 258 -18.62 29.13 -12.00
C LEU A 258 -18.79 30.05 -10.79
N ASP A 259 -17.69 30.64 -10.29
CA ASP A 259 -17.65 31.45 -9.06
C ASP A 259 -18.24 30.75 -7.83
N VAL A 260 -17.99 29.44 -7.73
CA VAL A 260 -18.51 28.57 -6.66
C VAL A 260 -17.46 28.32 -5.58
N PRO A 261 -17.85 28.23 -4.30
CA PRO A 261 -16.92 27.95 -3.22
C PRO A 261 -16.37 26.52 -3.27
N VAL A 262 -15.30 26.26 -2.51
CA VAL A 262 -14.55 24.98 -2.53
C VAL A 262 -15.44 23.76 -2.26
N HIS A 263 -16.39 23.86 -1.31
CA HIS A 263 -17.28 22.74 -0.97
C HIS A 263 -18.18 22.33 -2.14
N GLN A 264 -18.61 23.30 -2.98
CA GLN A 264 -19.42 23.00 -4.15
C GLN A 264 -18.58 22.38 -5.28
N ALA A 265 -17.39 22.92 -5.54
CA ALA A 265 -16.46 22.37 -6.53
C ALA A 265 -16.01 20.95 -6.15
N ALA A 266 -15.84 20.67 -4.86
CA ALA A 266 -15.47 19.35 -4.35
C ALA A 266 -16.49 18.26 -4.73
N GLY A 267 -17.78 18.56 -4.77
CA GLY A 267 -18.81 17.61 -5.22
C GLY A 267 -18.58 17.15 -6.66
N ALA A 268 -18.24 18.08 -7.57
CA ALA A 268 -17.94 17.77 -8.97
C ALA A 268 -16.61 17.02 -9.13
N VAL A 269 -15.58 17.41 -8.38
CA VAL A 269 -14.28 16.71 -8.36
C VAL A 269 -14.45 15.27 -7.85
N ALA A 270 -15.30 15.04 -6.84
CA ALA A 270 -15.60 13.71 -6.33
C ALA A 270 -16.25 12.81 -7.40
N VAL A 271 -17.20 13.34 -8.20
CA VAL A 271 -17.77 12.61 -9.34
C VAL A 271 -16.67 12.21 -10.32
N ALA A 272 -15.78 13.14 -10.70
CA ALA A 272 -14.68 12.85 -11.62
C ALA A 272 -13.72 11.80 -11.06
N ALA A 273 -13.41 11.84 -9.76
CA ALA A 273 -12.57 10.85 -9.08
C ALA A 273 -13.21 9.46 -9.05
N VAL A 274 -14.51 9.37 -8.78
CA VAL A 274 -15.28 8.12 -8.80
C VAL A 274 -15.33 7.53 -10.22
N LEU A 275 -15.56 8.38 -11.23
CA LEU A 275 -15.54 7.96 -12.63
C LEU A 275 -14.16 7.44 -13.03
N LEU A 276 -13.09 8.14 -12.66
CA LEU A 276 -11.72 7.68 -12.87
C LEU A 276 -11.51 6.30 -12.24
N GLY A 277 -12.02 6.08 -11.03
CA GLY A 277 -12.00 4.79 -10.33
C GLY A 277 -12.50 3.61 -11.18
N ALA A 278 -13.56 3.80 -11.95
CA ALA A 278 -14.10 2.77 -12.84
C ALA A 278 -13.15 2.40 -14.00
N PHE A 279 -12.30 3.34 -14.44
CA PHE A 279 -11.33 3.12 -15.52
C PHE A 279 -9.96 2.65 -15.04
N ILE A 280 -9.67 2.68 -13.72
CA ILE A 280 -8.37 2.29 -13.16
C ILE A 280 -7.90 0.91 -13.64
N PRO A 281 -8.72 -0.17 -13.60
CA PRO A 281 -8.24 -1.49 -14.02
C PRO A 281 -7.76 -1.52 -15.48
N MET A 282 -8.49 -0.86 -16.38
CA MET A 282 -8.15 -0.77 -17.81
C MET A 282 -6.88 0.08 -18.02
N MET A 283 -6.79 1.21 -17.33
CA MET A 283 -5.61 2.08 -17.37
C MET A 283 -4.37 1.36 -16.82
N SER A 284 -4.47 0.69 -15.68
CA SER A 284 -3.37 -0.07 -15.08
C SER A 284 -2.89 -1.20 -15.98
N PHE A 285 -3.80 -1.91 -16.65
CA PHE A 285 -3.45 -2.94 -17.62
C PHE A 285 -2.66 -2.34 -18.80
N SER A 286 -3.14 -1.22 -19.35
CA SER A 286 -2.44 -0.51 -20.44
C SER A 286 -1.09 0.06 -20.00
N LEU A 287 -1.01 0.65 -18.80
CA LEU A 287 0.20 1.28 -18.25
C LEU A 287 1.25 0.24 -17.81
N ALA A 288 0.82 -0.98 -17.49
CA ALA A 288 1.70 -2.12 -17.28
C ALA A 288 2.26 -2.70 -18.60
N GLY A 289 1.85 -2.16 -19.76
CA GLY A 289 2.29 -2.63 -21.07
C GLY A 289 1.62 -3.93 -21.52
N LEU A 290 0.62 -4.42 -20.77
CA LEU A 290 -0.12 -5.61 -21.16
C LEU A 290 -1.15 -5.24 -22.25
N ARG A 291 -1.32 -6.13 -23.23
CA ARG A 291 -2.34 -6.01 -24.27
C ARG A 291 -3.26 -7.22 -24.21
N LEU A 292 -4.57 -6.97 -24.22
CA LEU A 292 -5.55 -8.04 -24.33
C LEU A 292 -5.44 -8.59 -25.75
N PRO A 293 -5.26 -9.90 -25.93
CA PRO A 293 -5.30 -10.48 -27.27
C PRO A 293 -6.68 -10.19 -27.89
N PRO A 294 -6.75 -9.85 -29.18
CA PRO A 294 -8.04 -9.65 -29.85
C PRO A 294 -8.85 -10.94 -29.75
N LEU A 295 -10.16 -10.81 -29.52
CA LEU A 295 -11.05 -11.96 -29.50
C LEU A 295 -11.06 -12.59 -30.91
N PRO A 296 -10.80 -13.90 -31.03
CA PRO A 296 -10.77 -14.57 -32.32
C PRO A 296 -12.15 -14.52 -32.96
N THR A 297 -12.22 -13.94 -34.15
CA THR A 297 -13.44 -13.85 -34.96
C THR A 297 -13.52 -14.97 -35.99
N ASN A 298 -12.41 -15.68 -36.24
CA ASN A 298 -12.33 -16.82 -37.16
C ASN A 298 -11.58 -18.01 -36.53
N PRO A 299 -11.90 -19.27 -36.91
CA PRO A 299 -11.26 -20.47 -36.38
C PRO A 299 -9.73 -20.50 -36.57
N GLY A 300 -9.21 -19.90 -37.64
CA GLY A 300 -7.76 -19.78 -37.86
C GLY A 300 -7.06 -18.89 -36.83
N GLN A 301 -7.76 -17.89 -36.28
CA GLN A 301 -7.23 -16.99 -35.25
C GLN A 301 -7.17 -17.64 -33.87
N LEU A 302 -7.79 -18.81 -33.68
CA LEU A 302 -7.59 -19.61 -32.46
C LEU A 302 -6.15 -20.12 -32.35
N GLN A 303 -5.41 -20.13 -33.46
CA GLN A 303 -3.99 -20.52 -33.48
C GLN A 303 -3.01 -19.34 -33.32
N GLU A 304 -3.50 -18.10 -33.28
CA GLU A 304 -2.67 -16.92 -33.08
C GLU A 304 -2.51 -16.61 -31.58
N GLY A 305 -1.29 -16.31 -31.11
CA GLY A 305 -1.04 -15.92 -29.72
C GLY A 305 -1.11 -17.06 -28.69
N ILE A 306 -0.98 -18.32 -29.11
CA ILE A 306 -0.86 -19.49 -28.22
C ILE A 306 0.59 -19.78 -27.78
N GLU A 307 1.50 -18.84 -28.02
CA GLU A 307 2.87 -18.96 -27.54
C GLU A 307 2.85 -19.09 -26.02
N PRO A 308 3.42 -20.17 -25.45
CA PRO A 308 3.41 -20.38 -24.02
C PRO A 308 4.18 -19.24 -23.35
N ARG A 309 3.46 -18.43 -22.56
CA ARG A 309 4.09 -17.42 -21.71
C ARG A 309 4.75 -18.13 -20.54
N SER A 310 5.96 -17.72 -20.19
CA SER A 310 6.59 -18.24 -18.98
C SER A 310 5.78 -17.80 -17.75
N GLU A 311 5.78 -18.63 -16.70
CA GLU A 311 5.13 -18.28 -15.43
C GLU A 311 5.65 -16.95 -14.86
N ASN A 312 6.94 -16.67 -15.07
CA ASN A 312 7.59 -15.43 -14.65
C ASN A 312 7.07 -14.20 -15.40
N ASP A 313 6.77 -14.31 -16.70
CA ASP A 313 6.23 -13.19 -17.49
C ASP A 313 4.80 -12.85 -17.05
N VAL A 314 4.00 -13.87 -16.73
CA VAL A 314 2.63 -13.68 -16.22
C VAL A 314 2.65 -13.10 -14.81
N ALA A 315 3.52 -13.61 -13.94
CA ALA A 315 3.65 -13.12 -12.57
C ALA A 315 4.17 -11.67 -12.50
N SER A 316 5.18 -11.33 -13.30
CA SER A 316 5.72 -9.96 -13.38
C SER A 316 4.72 -8.97 -13.98
N GLY A 317 3.99 -9.36 -15.02
CA GLY A 317 2.88 -8.57 -15.59
C GLY A 317 1.78 -8.32 -14.57
N GLY A 318 1.37 -9.35 -13.82
CA GLY A 318 0.38 -9.23 -12.75
C GLY A 318 0.83 -8.27 -11.63
N ALA A 319 2.08 -8.38 -11.19
CA ALA A 319 2.65 -7.49 -10.17
C ALA A 319 2.72 -6.03 -10.65
N ALA A 320 3.06 -5.79 -11.92
CA ALA A 320 3.07 -4.45 -12.50
C ALA A 320 1.67 -3.81 -12.51
N VAL A 321 0.65 -4.56 -12.94
CA VAL A 321 -0.74 -4.10 -12.90
C VAL A 321 -1.18 -3.78 -11.48
N ASP A 322 -0.84 -4.64 -10.52
CA ASP A 322 -1.20 -4.43 -9.11
C ASP A 322 -0.56 -3.15 -8.53
N HIS A 323 0.72 -2.88 -8.84
CA HIS A 323 1.37 -1.63 -8.44
C HIS A 323 0.67 -0.41 -9.04
N TRP A 324 0.32 -0.43 -10.33
CA TRP A 324 -0.42 0.65 -10.98
C TRP A 324 -1.80 0.86 -10.37
N MET A 325 -2.56 -0.21 -10.13
CA MET A 325 -3.88 -0.13 -9.50
C MET A 325 -3.76 0.45 -8.10
N THR A 326 -2.79 -0.02 -7.31
CA THR A 326 -2.56 0.45 -5.93
C THR A 326 -2.24 1.94 -5.89
N GLY A 327 -1.34 2.42 -6.76
CA GLY A 327 -1.01 3.85 -6.85
C GLY A 327 -2.20 4.72 -7.25
N LEU A 328 -2.95 4.32 -8.28
CA LEU A 328 -4.09 5.10 -8.78
C LEU A 328 -5.26 5.11 -7.78
N TYR A 329 -5.57 3.99 -7.13
CA TYR A 329 -6.59 3.96 -6.07
C TYR A 329 -6.16 4.75 -4.84
N ALA A 330 -4.88 4.72 -4.46
CA ALA A 330 -4.35 5.58 -3.40
C ALA A 330 -4.54 7.07 -3.74
N ALA A 331 -4.26 7.47 -4.98
CA ALA A 331 -4.49 8.85 -5.43
C ALA A 331 -5.97 9.23 -5.41
N VAL A 332 -6.86 8.39 -5.97
CA VAL A 332 -8.31 8.62 -5.90
C VAL A 332 -8.81 8.71 -4.46
N GLY A 333 -8.30 7.84 -3.57
CA GLY A 333 -8.60 7.89 -2.14
C GLY A 333 -8.24 9.22 -1.50
N VAL A 334 -7.05 9.76 -1.80
CA VAL A 334 -6.60 11.07 -1.29
C VAL A 334 -7.41 12.22 -1.88
N VAL A 335 -7.75 12.19 -3.19
CA VAL A 335 -8.65 13.19 -3.80
C VAL A 335 -10.02 13.18 -3.13
N CYS A 336 -10.60 11.98 -2.97
CA CYS A 336 -11.88 11.81 -2.29
C CYS A 336 -11.82 12.29 -0.85
N LEU A 337 -10.73 12.03 -0.10
CA LEU A 337 -10.54 12.58 1.24
C LEU A 337 -10.57 14.12 1.23
N GLY A 338 -9.85 14.76 0.30
CA GLY A 338 -9.89 16.21 0.14
C GLY A 338 -11.29 16.75 -0.17
N CYS A 339 -12.05 16.04 -1.00
CA CYS A 339 -13.44 16.40 -1.30
C CYS A 339 -14.36 16.23 -0.08
N LEU A 340 -14.20 15.14 0.67
CA LEU A 340 -14.95 14.87 1.90
C LEU A 340 -14.66 15.93 2.96
N VAL A 341 -13.39 16.31 3.16
CA VAL A 341 -12.97 17.38 4.08
C VAL A 341 -13.61 18.71 3.68
N ALA A 342 -13.53 19.07 2.39
CA ALA A 342 -14.08 20.33 1.89
C ALA A 342 -15.60 20.44 2.09
N MET A 343 -16.34 19.36 1.81
CA MET A 343 -17.80 19.31 2.01
C MET A 343 -18.18 19.25 3.50
N ALA A 344 -17.46 18.46 4.30
CA ALA A 344 -17.74 18.32 5.73
C ALA A 344 -17.58 19.63 6.50
N GLY A 345 -16.63 20.50 6.12
CA GLY A 345 -16.44 21.82 6.73
C GLY A 345 -17.59 22.81 6.52
N HIS A 346 -18.54 22.52 5.61
CA HIS A 346 -19.75 23.31 5.40
C HIS A 346 -20.97 22.39 5.36
N PRO A 347 -21.38 21.77 6.49
CA PRO A 347 -22.31 20.65 6.47
C PRO A 347 -23.76 21.11 6.27
N GLY A 348 -24.13 21.44 5.04
CA GLY A 348 -25.51 21.60 4.60
C GLY A 348 -26.17 20.25 4.29
N PRO A 349 -27.48 20.22 3.99
CA PRO A 349 -28.19 18.96 3.74
C PRO A 349 -27.64 18.23 2.50
N ALA A 350 -27.32 18.96 1.43
CA ALA A 350 -26.78 18.39 0.20
C ALA A 350 -25.38 17.81 0.43
N GLU A 351 -24.51 18.57 1.09
CA GLU A 351 -23.12 18.19 1.41
C GLU A 351 -23.09 16.99 2.36
N THR A 352 -23.92 17.01 3.42
CA THR A 352 -24.01 15.92 4.40
C THR A 352 -24.42 14.61 3.74
N ILE A 353 -25.47 14.63 2.90
CA ILE A 353 -25.94 13.42 2.21
C ILE A 353 -24.88 12.96 1.19
N THR A 354 -24.26 13.88 0.46
CA THR A 354 -23.20 13.55 -0.51
C THR A 354 -21.99 12.91 0.17
N VAL A 355 -21.54 13.44 1.30
CA VAL A 355 -20.43 12.89 2.09
C VAL A 355 -20.76 11.47 2.58
N LEU A 356 -21.96 11.25 3.12
CA LEU A 356 -22.39 9.93 3.58
C LEU A 356 -22.47 8.92 2.43
N VAL A 357 -23.07 9.30 1.31
CA VAL A 357 -23.20 8.42 0.13
C VAL A 357 -21.84 8.10 -0.49
N LEU A 358 -20.96 9.10 -0.60
CA LEU A 358 -19.61 8.90 -1.11
C LEU A 358 -18.77 8.00 -0.18
N ALA A 359 -18.87 8.17 1.14
CA ALA A 359 -18.20 7.31 2.10
C ALA A 359 -18.70 5.85 2.02
N VAL A 360 -20.01 5.65 1.88
CA VAL A 360 -20.60 4.31 1.66
C VAL A 360 -20.09 3.70 0.35
N LEU A 361 -20.08 4.48 -0.73
CA LEU A 361 -19.59 4.02 -2.03
C LEU A 361 -18.12 3.56 -1.96
N LEU A 362 -17.24 4.39 -1.38
CA LEU A 362 -15.81 4.08 -1.25
C LEU A 362 -15.57 2.85 -0.34
N GLY A 363 -16.28 2.76 0.78
CA GLY A 363 -16.20 1.63 1.69
C GLY A 363 -16.67 0.32 1.06
N LEU A 364 -17.77 0.34 0.29
CA LEU A 364 -18.27 -0.83 -0.43
C LEU A 364 -17.38 -1.21 -1.59
N HIS A 365 -16.86 -0.24 -2.34
CA HIS A 365 -15.95 -0.51 -3.46
C HIS A 365 -14.68 -1.22 -3.00
N GLY A 366 -14.18 -0.90 -1.79
CA GLY A 366 -13.10 -1.61 -1.12
C GLY A 366 -13.29 -3.13 -1.04
N ARG A 367 -14.53 -3.66 -1.00
CA ARG A 367 -14.77 -5.12 -1.01
C ARG A 367 -14.40 -5.80 -2.33
N SER A 368 -14.52 -5.09 -3.44
CA SER A 368 -14.26 -5.63 -4.80
C SER A 368 -12.77 -5.66 -5.16
N LEU A 369 -11.90 -5.04 -4.35
CA LEU A 369 -10.48 -4.92 -4.64
C LEU A 369 -9.67 -6.11 -4.11
N GLY A 370 -8.67 -6.51 -4.89
CA GLY A 370 -7.88 -7.72 -4.65
C GLY A 370 -6.89 -7.58 -3.50
N THR A 371 -6.19 -6.45 -3.40
CA THR A 371 -5.09 -6.28 -2.43
C THR A 371 -5.44 -5.39 -1.25
N SER A 372 -4.85 -5.69 -0.09
CA SER A 372 -5.10 -4.99 1.17
C SER A 372 -4.86 -3.48 1.07
N TRP A 373 -3.81 -3.07 0.36
CA TRP A 373 -3.48 -1.65 0.20
C TRP A 373 -4.53 -0.89 -0.62
N GLN A 374 -5.07 -1.49 -1.67
CA GLN A 374 -6.16 -0.91 -2.46
C GLN A 374 -7.43 -0.73 -1.61
N ARG A 375 -7.71 -1.70 -0.72
CA ARG A 375 -8.85 -1.59 0.21
C ARG A 375 -8.66 -0.44 1.19
N VAL A 376 -7.50 -0.38 1.83
CA VAL A 376 -7.15 0.69 2.79
C VAL A 376 -7.21 2.07 2.12
N ALA A 377 -6.70 2.18 0.89
CA ALA A 377 -6.71 3.42 0.11
C ALA A 377 -8.10 4.05 -0.05
N LEU A 378 -9.18 3.26 -0.10
CA LEU A 378 -10.54 3.76 -0.24
C LEU A 378 -11.31 3.77 1.08
N SER A 379 -11.13 2.75 1.92
CA SER A 379 -11.87 2.62 3.18
C SER A 379 -11.42 3.65 4.23
N LEU A 380 -10.12 4.00 4.25
CA LEU A 380 -9.59 4.95 5.23
C LEU A 380 -10.09 6.37 4.97
N PRO A 381 -10.06 6.92 3.73
CA PRO A 381 -10.74 8.17 3.40
C PRO A 381 -12.23 8.19 3.75
N ALA A 382 -12.95 7.10 3.47
CA ALA A 382 -14.37 6.99 3.79
C ALA A 382 -14.63 7.14 5.30
N GLY A 383 -13.88 6.42 6.13
CA GLY A 383 -13.98 6.50 7.59
C GLY A 383 -13.61 7.88 8.12
N LEU A 384 -12.48 8.44 7.68
CA LEU A 384 -12.03 9.77 8.10
C LEU A 384 -13.04 10.87 7.71
N GLY A 385 -13.60 10.81 6.49
CA GLY A 385 -14.60 11.77 6.04
C GLY A 385 -15.87 11.74 6.88
N VAL A 386 -16.35 10.56 7.28
CA VAL A 386 -17.51 10.43 8.18
C VAL A 386 -17.20 10.96 9.58
N VAL A 387 -16.01 10.67 10.14
CA VAL A 387 -15.61 11.21 11.44
C VAL A 387 -15.56 12.74 11.40
N LEU A 388 -14.95 13.32 10.36
CA LEU A 388 -14.89 14.76 10.18
C LEU A 388 -16.29 15.37 10.05
N LEU A 389 -17.18 14.76 9.26
CA LEU A 389 -18.57 15.22 9.14
C LEU A 389 -19.29 15.23 10.50
N VAL A 390 -19.14 14.17 11.31
CA VAL A 390 -19.76 14.09 12.63
C VAL A 390 -19.20 15.17 13.55
N VAL A 391 -17.89 15.39 13.54
CA VAL A 391 -17.23 16.44 14.34
C VAL A 391 -17.72 17.84 13.92
N GLU A 392 -17.70 18.15 12.63
CA GLU A 392 -18.17 19.45 12.10
C GLU A 392 -19.65 19.68 12.40
N LEU A 393 -20.50 18.66 12.23
CA LEU A 393 -21.92 18.75 12.55
C LEU A 393 -22.14 18.95 14.06
N ALA A 394 -21.36 18.29 14.91
CA ALA A 394 -21.42 18.41 16.36
C ALA A 394 -21.07 19.83 16.82
N VAL A 395 -19.94 20.37 16.35
CA VAL A 395 -19.50 21.74 16.63
C VAL A 395 -20.55 22.76 16.18
N ARG A 396 -21.15 22.55 15.00
CA ARG A 396 -22.14 23.48 14.44
C ARG A 396 -23.44 23.57 15.25
N HIS A 397 -23.78 22.54 16.02
CA HIS A 397 -24.98 22.48 16.86
C HIS A 397 -24.71 22.80 18.35
N GLY A 398 -23.50 23.26 18.68
CA GLY A 398 -23.10 23.66 20.05
C GLY A 398 -23.07 22.48 21.03
N GLU A 399 -23.21 22.76 22.33
CA GLU A 399 -23.02 21.77 23.42
C GLU A 399 -23.86 20.49 23.24
N ARG A 400 -25.12 20.60 22.82
CA ARG A 400 -25.98 19.43 22.57
C ARG A 400 -25.49 18.63 21.36
N GLY A 401 -25.03 19.32 20.33
CA GLY A 401 -24.40 18.71 19.16
C GLY A 401 -23.13 17.95 19.51
N GLU A 402 -22.28 18.53 20.35
CA GLU A 402 -21.06 17.91 20.88
C GLU A 402 -21.36 16.61 21.61
N LEU A 403 -22.33 16.61 22.54
CA LEU A 403 -22.74 15.39 23.25
C LEU A 403 -23.27 14.31 22.31
N LEU A 404 -24.11 14.69 21.33
CA LEU A 404 -24.62 13.76 20.32
C LEU A 404 -23.53 13.24 19.38
N GLY A 405 -22.57 14.09 19.01
CA GLY A 405 -21.40 13.74 18.20
C GLY A 405 -20.49 12.75 18.92
N ILE A 406 -20.19 12.99 20.20
CA ILE A 406 -19.44 12.05 21.05
C ILE A 406 -20.18 10.72 21.13
N ALA A 407 -21.49 10.72 21.40
CA ALA A 407 -22.28 9.50 21.45
C ALA A 407 -22.26 8.75 20.10
N ALA A 408 -22.41 9.46 18.97
CA ALA A 408 -22.36 8.88 17.63
C ALA A 408 -20.99 8.26 17.31
N LEU A 409 -19.89 8.94 17.67
CA LEU A 409 -18.53 8.43 17.49
C LEU A 409 -18.26 7.21 18.38
N LEU A 410 -18.72 7.21 19.63
CA LEU A 410 -18.61 6.04 20.52
C LEU A 410 -19.40 4.84 20.00
N VAL A 411 -20.61 5.06 19.48
CA VAL A 411 -21.41 4.01 18.83
C VAL A 411 -20.70 3.51 17.58
N GLY A 412 -20.14 4.40 16.75
CA GLY A 412 -19.35 4.02 15.58
C GLY A 412 -18.11 3.19 15.95
N ALA A 413 -17.38 3.59 17.00
CA ALA A 413 -16.24 2.85 17.53
C ALA A 413 -16.65 1.46 18.05
N ALA A 414 -17.77 1.37 18.77
CA ALA A 414 -18.30 0.09 19.24
C ALA A 414 -18.71 -0.81 18.06
N LEU A 415 -19.40 -0.28 17.05
CA LEU A 415 -19.80 -1.04 15.86
C LEU A 415 -18.58 -1.54 15.08
N THR A 416 -17.58 -0.70 14.86
CA THR A 416 -16.35 -1.09 14.17
C THR A 416 -15.52 -2.10 14.96
N ALA A 417 -15.50 -2.02 16.29
CA ALA A 417 -14.90 -3.04 17.15
C ALA A 417 -15.65 -4.38 17.04
N VAL A 418 -16.99 -4.37 17.08
CA VAL A 418 -17.79 -5.59 16.89
C VAL A 418 -17.55 -6.19 15.50
N VAL A 419 -17.52 -5.37 14.45
CA VAL A 419 -17.24 -5.82 13.08
C VAL A 419 -15.82 -6.42 12.99
N SER A 420 -14.82 -5.81 13.61
CA SER A 420 -13.44 -6.32 13.58
C SER A 420 -13.31 -7.67 14.28
N TRP A 421 -14.12 -7.95 15.31
CA TRP A 421 -14.14 -9.25 15.98
C TRP A 421 -14.99 -10.31 15.27
N THR A 422 -16.05 -9.91 14.57
CA THR A 422 -17.07 -10.85 14.09
C THR A 422 -17.01 -11.17 12.60
N VAL A 423 -16.46 -10.27 11.77
CA VAL A 423 -16.52 -10.39 10.30
C VAL A 423 -15.28 -11.02 9.66
N PRO A 424 -14.03 -10.70 10.07
CA PRO A 424 -12.84 -11.25 9.43
C PRO A 424 -12.85 -12.79 9.40
N GLY A 425 -12.54 -13.36 8.23
CA GLY A 425 -12.51 -14.82 8.02
C GLY A 425 -13.88 -15.50 7.93
N ARG A 426 -15.00 -14.80 8.14
CA ARG A 426 -16.34 -15.39 8.04
C ARG A 426 -16.91 -15.28 6.63
N ARG A 427 -17.53 -16.38 6.17
CA ARG A 427 -18.34 -16.40 4.95
C ARG A 427 -19.72 -15.85 5.29
N LEU A 428 -19.99 -14.61 4.89
CA LEU A 428 -21.32 -13.99 5.03
C LEU A 428 -22.33 -14.69 4.13
N LEU A 429 -23.59 -14.72 4.56
CA LEU A 429 -24.69 -15.28 3.77
C LEU A 429 -24.84 -14.51 2.43
N PRO A 430 -25.20 -15.19 1.32
CA PRO A 430 -25.21 -14.58 -0.02
C PRO A 430 -26.08 -13.32 -0.16
N TYR A 431 -27.16 -13.21 0.62
CA TYR A 431 -28.04 -12.04 0.57
C TYR A 431 -27.36 -10.74 1.06
N TRP A 432 -26.43 -10.82 2.02
CA TRP A 432 -25.65 -9.65 2.46
C TRP A 432 -24.66 -9.19 1.39
N GLY A 433 -24.07 -10.13 0.65
CA GLY A 433 -23.24 -9.81 -0.52
C GLY A 433 -24.05 -9.01 -1.55
N ARG A 434 -25.22 -9.54 -1.93
CA ARG A 434 -26.12 -8.89 -2.90
C ARG A 434 -26.65 -7.55 -2.41
N ALA A 435 -26.98 -7.41 -1.14
CA ALA A 435 -27.39 -6.12 -0.56
C ALA A 435 -26.26 -5.09 -0.67
N GLY A 436 -25.01 -5.50 -0.42
CA GLY A 436 -23.82 -4.67 -0.63
C GLY A 436 -23.66 -4.23 -2.09
N ASP A 437 -23.84 -5.15 -3.04
CA ASP A 437 -23.73 -4.84 -4.47
C ASP A 437 -24.82 -3.84 -4.91
N LEU A 438 -26.07 -4.03 -4.47
CA LEU A 438 -27.17 -3.12 -4.75
C LEU A 438 -26.94 -1.73 -4.12
N LEU A 439 -26.46 -1.69 -2.87
CA LEU A 439 -26.10 -0.43 -2.21
C LEU A 439 -24.95 0.28 -2.93
N GLN A 440 -23.95 -0.46 -3.41
CA GLN A 440 -22.84 0.11 -4.16
C GLN A 440 -23.33 0.72 -5.48
N SER A 441 -24.16 0.00 -6.26
CA SER A 441 -24.74 0.53 -7.49
C SER A 441 -25.67 1.72 -7.24
N GLY A 442 -26.49 1.65 -6.19
CA GLY A 442 -27.37 2.76 -5.79
C GLY A 442 -26.60 4.01 -5.36
N ALA A 443 -25.55 3.84 -4.56
CA ALA A 443 -24.67 4.94 -4.15
C ALA A 443 -23.93 5.53 -5.36
N ALA A 444 -23.40 4.70 -6.26
CA ALA A 444 -22.74 5.16 -7.49
C ALA A 444 -23.69 5.98 -8.37
N LEU A 445 -24.94 5.53 -8.53
CA LEU A 445 -25.95 6.26 -9.29
C LEU A 445 -26.36 7.57 -8.62
N ALA A 446 -26.38 7.61 -7.29
CA ALA A 446 -26.77 8.78 -6.51
C ALA A 446 -25.70 9.88 -6.47
N VAL A 447 -24.41 9.56 -6.65
CA VAL A 447 -23.31 10.55 -6.58
C VAL A 447 -23.47 11.68 -7.61
N LEU A 448 -23.90 11.38 -8.84
CA LEU A 448 -24.10 12.40 -9.87
C LEU A 448 -25.21 13.42 -9.54
N PRO A 449 -26.47 13.01 -9.25
CA PRO A 449 -27.52 13.95 -8.87
C PRO A 449 -27.20 14.68 -7.56
N LEU A 450 -26.55 14.03 -6.59
CA LEU A 450 -26.12 14.68 -5.36
C LEU A 450 -25.08 15.78 -5.61
N ALA A 451 -24.12 15.55 -6.50
CA ALA A 451 -23.16 16.60 -6.90
C ALA A 451 -23.84 17.78 -7.61
N LEU A 452 -24.86 17.53 -8.44
CA LEU A 452 -25.67 18.60 -9.03
C LEU A 452 -26.48 19.38 -7.98
N TRP A 453 -26.92 18.70 -6.91
CA TRP A 453 -27.57 19.36 -5.79
C TRP A 453 -26.60 20.25 -5.00
N VAL A 454 -25.39 19.75 -4.72
CA VAL A 454 -24.33 20.52 -4.08
C VAL A 454 -23.92 21.76 -4.90
N LEU A 455 -24.00 21.69 -6.24
CA LEU A 455 -23.75 22.83 -7.14
C LEU A 455 -24.94 23.80 -7.27
N ASP A 456 -26.00 23.62 -6.48
CA ASP A 456 -27.26 24.40 -6.53
C ASP A 456 -27.94 24.40 -7.92
N VAL A 457 -27.67 23.40 -8.76
CA VAL A 457 -28.21 23.33 -10.13
C VAL A 457 -29.74 23.24 -10.10
N TYR A 458 -30.29 22.43 -9.18
CA TYR A 458 -31.74 22.30 -9.02
C TYR A 458 -32.40 23.62 -8.56
N GLN A 459 -31.73 24.38 -7.69
CA GLN A 459 -32.26 25.66 -7.23
C GLN A 459 -32.22 26.70 -8.36
N ARG A 460 -31.15 26.73 -9.17
CA ARG A 460 -31.08 27.58 -10.36
C ARG A 460 -32.17 27.22 -11.38
N LEU A 461 -32.36 25.94 -11.67
CA LEU A 461 -33.43 25.47 -12.57
C LEU A 461 -34.80 25.86 -12.03
N ARG A 462 -35.06 25.67 -10.74
CA ARG A 462 -36.32 26.10 -10.12
C ARG A 462 -36.53 27.60 -10.26
N SER A 463 -35.51 28.42 -10.00
CA SER A 463 -35.61 29.88 -10.14
C SER A 463 -35.88 30.36 -11.57
N LEU A 464 -35.54 29.56 -12.59
CA LEU A 464 -35.85 29.85 -14.00
C LEU A 464 -37.28 29.48 -14.37
N PHE A 465 -37.91 28.55 -13.66
CA PHE A 465 -39.23 28.01 -13.98
C PHE A 465 -40.34 28.33 -12.95
N GLY A 466 -40.01 28.90 -11.78
CA GLY A 466 -40.97 29.28 -10.73
C GLY A 466 -40.51 28.99 -9.31
#